data_AF-A0A1J1J094-F1
#
_entry.id   AF-A0A1J1J094-F1
#
_cell.length_a   1.000
_cell.length_b   1.000
_cell.length_c   1.000
_cell.angle_alpha   90.00
_cell.angle_beta   90.00
_cell.angle_gamma   90.00
#
_symmetry.space_group_name_H-M   'P 1'
#
loop_
_entity.id
_entity.type
_entity.pdbx_description
1 polymer ?
#
loop_
_entity_poly.entity_id
_entity_poly.type
_entity_poly.pdbx_seq_one_letter_code
_entity_poly.pdbx_strand_id
1 'polypeptide(L)'
;MAFPGNFLSDIFDNEFLSVLKISYPNGVNVEGIELTPTQVRDEPNVEWEGNENEFYTLLMTDPDAPEPFREVRHWLVVNIPGSNLKLGDTKIQYVGSGPPKGSGTHRYIFLLFKQLDGKQEFKLPFVSNRSRNGRLSTCTRQLISDYNLMLISSSFYIAQYDDYVPVLHAQMGGPPPTIKWAYIGSGAPKDTGLHRYTFLVFKQKNGKQEFDLPTVPNTSREGRLSSNTRKLIADYNLQLIGGTFYLAQFDDYVPILHAQLGGAPPKN
;
A
#
# COMPACT_ATOMS: atom_id res chain seq x y z
N MET A 1 -13.20 -14.52 -15.45
CA MET A 1 -13.90 -13.39 -14.78
C MET A 1 -13.94 -12.24 -15.76
N ALA A 2 -15.12 -11.69 -16.05
CA ALA A 2 -15.24 -10.50 -16.86
C ALA A 2 -14.85 -9.27 -16.02
N PHE A 3 -14.03 -8.38 -16.57
CA PHE A 3 -13.60 -7.15 -15.90
C PHE A 3 -14.82 -6.25 -15.64
N PRO A 4 -15.15 -5.88 -14.39
CA PRO A 4 -16.19 -4.91 -14.12
C PRO A 4 -15.68 -3.51 -14.49
N GLY A 5 -16.29 -2.90 -15.51
CA GLY A 5 -15.93 -1.58 -16.01
C GLY A 5 -14.82 -1.64 -17.08
N ASN A 6 -15.13 -1.10 -18.25
CA ASN A 6 -14.45 -1.32 -19.53
C ASN A 6 -13.03 -0.75 -19.70
N PHE A 7 -12.23 -0.49 -18.65
CA PHE A 7 -10.91 0.15 -18.85
C PHE A 7 -9.98 -0.68 -19.75
N LEU A 8 -9.96 -2.01 -19.60
CA LEU A 8 -9.16 -2.83 -20.50
C LEU A 8 -9.70 -2.82 -21.92
N SER A 9 -11.00 -2.90 -22.13
CA SER A 9 -11.60 -2.76 -23.47
C SER A 9 -11.51 -1.35 -24.05
N ASP A 10 -11.31 -0.34 -23.21
CA ASP A 10 -11.07 1.03 -23.62
C ASP A 10 -9.62 1.19 -24.11
N ILE A 11 -8.67 0.37 -23.66
CA ILE A 11 -7.25 0.48 -24.04
C ILE A 11 -6.81 -0.60 -25.02
N PHE A 12 -7.38 -1.79 -24.93
CA PHE A 12 -6.97 -2.99 -25.65
C PHE A 12 -8.19 -3.63 -26.29
N ASP A 13 -8.10 -3.91 -27.59
CA ASP A 13 -9.11 -4.71 -28.27
C ASP A 13 -9.11 -6.13 -27.68
N ASN A 14 -10.31 -6.68 -27.41
CA ASN A 14 -10.53 -7.94 -26.69
C ASN A 14 -9.60 -9.09 -27.12
N GLU A 15 -8.47 -9.25 -26.43
CA GLU A 15 -7.59 -10.41 -26.52
C GLU A 15 -7.59 -11.19 -25.19
N PHE A 16 -7.45 -12.51 -25.31
CA PHE A 16 -7.40 -13.41 -24.17
C PHE A 16 -6.03 -13.28 -23.48
N LEU A 17 -5.97 -12.43 -22.46
CA LEU A 17 -4.74 -12.21 -21.68
C LEU A 17 -4.56 -13.32 -20.63
N SER A 18 -3.33 -13.77 -20.43
CA SER A 18 -3.01 -14.59 -19.25
C SER A 18 -3.18 -13.74 -17.98
N VAL A 19 -3.60 -14.37 -16.87
CA VAL A 19 -3.74 -13.68 -15.58
C VAL A 19 -2.36 -13.53 -14.94
N LEU A 20 -1.99 -12.30 -14.59
CA LEU A 20 -0.74 -12.00 -13.90
C LEU A 20 -0.85 -12.43 -12.43
N LYS A 21 0.10 -13.22 -11.92
CA LYS A 21 0.10 -13.67 -10.52
C LYS A 21 0.73 -12.62 -9.64
N ILE A 22 -0.02 -12.11 -8.68
CA ILE A 22 0.42 -11.05 -7.76
C ILE A 22 0.05 -11.45 -6.34
N SER A 23 1.03 -11.41 -5.45
CA SER A 23 0.90 -11.77 -4.04
C SER A 23 1.55 -10.71 -3.16
N TYR A 24 0.87 -10.34 -2.08
CA TYR A 24 1.37 -9.37 -1.11
C TYR A 24 2.07 -10.07 0.07
N PRO A 25 3.03 -9.41 0.76
CA PRO A 25 3.78 -10.01 1.87
C PRO A 25 2.92 -10.50 3.04
N ASN A 26 1.71 -9.98 3.18
CA ASN A 26 0.73 -10.39 4.20
C ASN A 26 -0.12 -11.61 3.78
N GLY A 27 0.18 -12.22 2.63
CA GLY A 27 -0.47 -13.44 2.15
C GLY A 27 -1.74 -13.23 1.31
N VAL A 28 -2.12 -11.98 0.98
CA VAL A 28 -3.25 -11.75 0.07
C VAL A 28 -2.82 -11.79 -1.40
N ASN A 29 -3.68 -12.33 -2.26
CA ASN A 29 -3.45 -12.42 -3.71
C ASN A 29 -4.39 -11.51 -4.48
N VAL A 30 -3.97 -11.06 -5.67
CA VAL A 30 -4.80 -10.28 -6.59
C VAL A 30 -5.54 -11.22 -7.54
N GLU A 31 -6.82 -11.44 -7.25
CA GLU A 31 -7.68 -12.37 -8.00
C GLU A 31 -8.99 -11.71 -8.45
N GLY A 32 -8.98 -10.40 -8.77
CA GLY A 32 -10.19 -9.66 -9.15
C GLY A 32 -11.13 -9.35 -7.98
N ILE A 33 -10.62 -9.42 -6.75
CA ILE A 33 -11.37 -9.21 -5.51
C ILE A 33 -11.22 -7.78 -4.96
N GLU A 34 -12.02 -7.44 -3.95
CA GLU A 34 -11.79 -6.24 -3.15
C GLU A 34 -10.64 -6.47 -2.16
N LEU A 35 -9.67 -5.56 -2.16
CA LEU A 35 -8.58 -5.51 -1.19
C LEU A 35 -8.59 -4.14 -0.49
N THR A 36 -8.16 -4.11 0.77
CA THR A 36 -8.04 -2.84 1.51
C THR A 36 -6.70 -2.15 1.19
N PRO A 37 -6.65 -0.80 1.20
CA PRO A 37 -5.39 -0.06 1.10
C PRO A 37 -4.32 -0.53 2.10
N THR A 38 -4.72 -0.89 3.32
CA THR A 38 -3.84 -1.48 4.33
C THR A 38 -3.20 -2.79 3.88
N GLN A 39 -3.96 -3.68 3.21
CA GLN A 39 -3.43 -4.95 2.73
C GLN A 39 -2.44 -4.79 1.58
N VAL A 40 -2.61 -3.75 0.76
CA VAL A 40 -1.80 -3.51 -0.44
C VAL A 40 -0.76 -2.41 -0.25
N ARG A 41 -0.44 -2.06 1.00
CA ARG A 41 0.47 -0.94 1.32
C ARG A 41 1.92 -1.17 0.88
N ASP A 42 2.37 -2.43 0.92
CA ASP A 42 3.74 -2.86 0.67
C ASP A 42 3.86 -3.39 -0.77
N GLU A 43 5.05 -3.29 -1.38
CA GLU A 43 5.30 -3.76 -2.74
C GLU A 43 5.01 -5.27 -2.86
N PRO A 44 4.22 -5.71 -3.86
CA PRO A 44 3.89 -7.12 -4.04
C PRO A 44 5.00 -7.89 -4.75
N ASN A 45 4.97 -9.21 -4.59
CA ASN A 45 5.65 -10.13 -5.50
C ASN A 45 4.80 -10.34 -6.76
N VAL A 46 5.45 -10.33 -7.93
CA VAL A 46 4.80 -10.45 -9.24
C VAL A 46 5.47 -11.56 -10.03
N GLU A 47 4.68 -12.49 -10.53
CA GLU A 47 5.14 -13.69 -11.23
C GLU A 47 4.47 -13.86 -12.58
N TRP A 48 5.27 -14.16 -13.60
CA TRP A 48 4.84 -14.52 -14.95
C TRP A 48 5.86 -15.43 -15.61
N GLU A 49 5.46 -16.11 -16.68
CA GLU A 49 6.34 -16.89 -17.54
C GLU A 49 6.90 -15.98 -18.64
N GLY A 50 8.09 -15.43 -18.41
CA GLY A 50 8.80 -14.57 -19.35
C GLY A 50 9.92 -15.33 -20.06
N ASN A 51 10.18 -14.97 -21.32
CA ASN A 51 11.32 -15.45 -22.08
C ASN A 51 12.59 -14.73 -21.62
N GLU A 52 13.64 -15.48 -21.25
CA GLU A 52 14.91 -14.95 -20.72
C GLU A 52 15.63 -13.97 -21.67
N ASN A 53 15.34 -14.06 -22.97
CA ASN A 53 15.94 -13.18 -23.99
C ASN A 53 15.08 -11.93 -24.30
N GLU A 54 13.95 -11.78 -23.62
CA GLU A 54 13.02 -10.67 -23.84
C GLU A 54 13.01 -9.70 -22.66
N PHE A 55 12.52 -8.49 -22.93
CA PHE A 55 12.37 -7.43 -21.94
C PHE A 55 10.91 -7.09 -21.74
N TYR A 56 10.54 -6.82 -20.49
CA TYR A 56 9.17 -6.55 -20.09
C TYR A 56 9.06 -5.22 -19.33
N THR A 57 7.86 -4.66 -19.37
CA THR A 57 7.47 -3.48 -18.61
C THR A 57 6.26 -3.83 -17.74
N LEU A 58 6.35 -3.57 -16.44
CA LEU A 58 5.26 -3.70 -15.48
C LEU A 58 4.74 -2.32 -15.13
N LEU A 59 3.42 -2.14 -15.25
CA LEU A 59 2.71 -0.92 -14.86
C LEU A 59 1.59 -1.26 -13.89
N MET A 60 1.45 -0.47 -12.84
CA MET A 60 0.26 -0.42 -11.98
C MET A 60 -0.39 0.95 -12.11
N THR A 61 -1.68 0.99 -12.45
CA THR A 61 -2.41 2.24 -12.70
C THR A 61 -3.81 2.24 -12.05
N ASP A 62 -4.26 3.43 -11.65
CA ASP A 62 -5.61 3.73 -11.16
C ASP A 62 -6.31 4.67 -12.18
N PRO A 63 -7.28 4.15 -12.95
CA PRO A 63 -8.02 4.93 -13.92
C PRO A 63 -9.27 5.60 -13.34
N ASP A 64 -9.61 5.37 -12.07
CA ASP A 64 -10.83 5.86 -11.44
C ASP A 64 -10.60 7.12 -10.62
N ALA A 65 -9.36 7.58 -10.52
CA ALA A 65 -9.04 8.90 -10.00
C ALA A 65 -9.94 9.99 -10.63
N PRO A 66 -10.41 10.96 -9.83
CA PRO A 66 -11.25 12.04 -10.34
C PRO A 66 -10.45 12.93 -11.30
N GLU A 67 -11.13 13.43 -12.35
CA GLU A 67 -10.56 14.44 -13.24
C GLU A 67 -10.16 15.70 -12.46
N PRO A 68 -9.04 16.38 -12.83
CA PRO A 68 -8.18 16.15 -13.99
C PRO A 68 -7.02 15.16 -13.74
N PHE A 69 -7.05 14.39 -12.65
CA PHE A 69 -5.89 13.63 -12.18
C PHE A 69 -5.74 12.23 -12.80
N ARG A 70 -6.73 11.81 -13.59
CA ARG A 70 -6.76 10.52 -14.28
C ARG A 70 -5.77 10.49 -15.46
N GLU A 71 -5.03 9.42 -15.71
CA GLU A 71 -4.83 8.20 -14.91
C GLU A 71 -3.69 8.40 -13.89
N VAL A 72 -3.72 7.67 -12.77
CA VAL A 72 -2.67 7.74 -11.73
C VAL A 72 -1.75 6.52 -11.78
N ARG A 73 -0.45 6.71 -12.00
CA ARG A 73 0.56 5.64 -11.96
C ARG A 73 1.02 5.36 -10.53
N HIS A 74 0.79 4.14 -10.10
CA HIS A 74 1.19 3.63 -8.79
C HIS A 74 2.58 2.98 -8.82
N TRP A 75 2.94 2.33 -9.92
CA TRP A 75 4.23 1.66 -10.08
C TRP A 75 4.59 1.53 -11.56
N LEU A 76 5.87 1.69 -11.92
CA LEU A 76 6.37 1.48 -13.27
C LEU A 76 7.80 0.96 -13.22
N VAL A 77 8.00 -0.27 -13.69
CA VAL A 77 9.30 -0.91 -13.84
C VAL A 77 9.46 -1.31 -15.30
N VAL A 78 10.57 -0.91 -15.92
CA VAL A 78 10.84 -1.13 -17.34
C VAL A 78 12.10 -1.94 -17.52
N ASN A 79 12.37 -2.43 -18.74
CA ASN A 79 13.57 -3.21 -19.07
C ASN A 79 13.79 -4.42 -18.13
N ILE A 80 12.71 -5.09 -17.72
CA ILE A 80 12.79 -6.28 -16.89
C ILE A 80 13.26 -7.45 -17.76
N PRO A 81 14.42 -8.07 -17.51
CA PRO A 81 14.88 -9.22 -18.30
C PRO A 81 14.15 -10.49 -17.87
N GLY A 82 13.50 -11.19 -18.80
CA GLY A 82 12.72 -12.39 -18.51
C GLY A 82 11.65 -12.14 -17.46
N SER A 83 11.67 -12.91 -16.36
CA SER A 83 10.77 -12.72 -15.22
C SER A 83 11.43 -12.08 -13.99
N ASN A 84 12.64 -11.54 -14.12
CA ASN A 84 13.40 -11.05 -12.98
C ASN A 84 13.14 -9.56 -12.71
N LEU A 85 12.01 -9.27 -12.09
CA LEU A 85 11.56 -7.91 -11.76
C LEU A 85 12.64 -7.06 -11.04
N LYS A 86 13.46 -7.68 -10.18
CA LYS A 86 14.52 -6.99 -9.42
C LYS A 86 15.64 -6.42 -10.29
N LEU A 87 15.81 -6.93 -11.51
CA LEU A 87 16.80 -6.44 -12.47
C LEU A 87 16.24 -5.37 -13.40
N GLY A 88 14.94 -5.05 -13.30
CA GLY A 88 14.31 -3.97 -14.05
C GLY A 88 14.72 -2.58 -13.56
N ASP A 89 14.54 -1.59 -14.42
CA ASP A 89 14.73 -0.17 -14.13
C ASP A 89 13.41 0.43 -13.59
N THR A 90 13.39 0.76 -12.30
CA THR A 90 12.21 1.36 -11.67
C THR A 90 12.13 2.85 -12.00
N LYS A 91 11.17 3.24 -12.85
CA LYS A 91 10.89 4.65 -13.15
C LYS A 91 9.96 5.30 -12.14
N ILE A 92 8.95 4.58 -11.68
CA ILE A 92 8.01 5.07 -10.66
C ILE A 92 7.99 4.02 -9.57
N GLN A 93 8.46 4.36 -8.36
CA GLN A 93 8.44 3.43 -7.22
C GLN A 93 7.02 3.07 -6.80
N TYR A 94 6.85 1.87 -6.25
CA TYR A 94 5.57 1.38 -5.78
C TYR A 94 4.93 2.30 -4.73
N VAL A 95 3.64 2.56 -4.90
CA VAL A 95 2.74 3.15 -3.93
C VAL A 95 1.45 2.34 -3.94
N GLY A 96 1.00 1.86 -2.78
CA GLY A 96 -0.26 1.15 -2.64
C GLY A 96 -1.50 1.99 -2.96
N SER A 97 -2.68 1.40 -2.79
CA SER A 97 -3.95 2.10 -3.02
C SER A 97 -4.12 3.29 -2.08
N GLY A 98 -4.63 4.39 -2.61
CA GLY A 98 -4.88 5.62 -1.86
C GLY A 98 -6.18 6.34 -2.22
N PRO A 99 -7.31 5.64 -2.41
CA PRO A 99 -8.55 6.26 -2.88
C PRO A 99 -9.04 7.27 -1.84
N PRO A 100 -9.35 8.53 -2.24
CA PRO A 100 -9.82 9.55 -1.31
C PRO A 100 -11.11 9.14 -0.57
N LYS A 101 -11.29 9.62 0.66
CA LYS A 101 -12.52 9.37 1.42
C LYS A 101 -13.74 9.88 0.65
N GLY A 102 -14.71 9.00 0.42
CA GLY A 102 -15.95 9.34 -0.30
C GLY A 102 -15.85 9.32 -1.83
N SER A 103 -14.69 8.96 -2.41
CA SER A 103 -14.54 8.76 -3.86
C SER A 103 -15.17 7.47 -4.38
N GLY A 104 -15.55 6.57 -3.47
CA GLY A 104 -16.07 5.25 -3.80
C GLY A 104 -14.94 4.26 -4.03
N THR A 105 -15.21 3.28 -4.90
CA THR A 105 -14.31 2.18 -5.20
C THR A 105 -13.50 2.48 -6.45
N HIS A 106 -12.19 2.30 -6.37
CA HIS A 106 -11.25 2.47 -7.48
C HIS A 106 -10.70 1.12 -7.93
N ARG A 107 -10.45 0.97 -9.23
CA ARG A 107 -9.76 -0.17 -9.82
C ARG A 107 -8.25 0.08 -9.80
N TYR A 108 -7.50 -0.91 -9.37
CA TYR A 108 -6.04 -0.92 -9.42
C TYR A 108 -5.61 -2.03 -10.36
N ILE A 109 -5.03 -1.64 -11.49
CA ILE A 109 -4.82 -2.53 -12.64
C ILE A 109 -3.32 -2.69 -12.84
N PHE A 110 -2.87 -3.94 -12.82
CA PHE A 110 -1.54 -4.33 -13.21
C PHE A 110 -1.55 -4.76 -14.67
N LEU A 111 -0.62 -4.20 -15.43
CA LEU A 111 -0.43 -4.46 -16.86
C LEU A 111 1.02 -4.88 -17.06
N LEU A 112 1.22 -6.05 -17.65
CA LEU A 112 2.52 -6.54 -18.05
C LEU A 112 2.62 -6.49 -19.58
N PHE A 113 3.64 -5.79 -20.05
CA PHE A 113 3.92 -5.62 -21.46
C PHE A 113 5.22 -6.29 -21.86
N LYS A 114 5.25 -6.87 -23.06
CA LYS A 114 6.47 -7.18 -23.79
C LYS A 114 6.98 -5.92 -24.50
N GLN A 115 8.29 -5.68 -24.43
CA GLN A 115 8.95 -4.62 -25.19
C GLN A 115 9.39 -5.17 -26.54
N LEU A 116 8.70 -4.77 -27.61
CA LEU A 116 8.92 -5.35 -28.94
C LEU A 116 10.28 -4.96 -29.54
N ASP A 117 10.80 -3.79 -29.17
CA ASP A 117 12.12 -3.31 -29.59
C ASP A 117 13.26 -3.81 -28.68
N GLY A 118 12.95 -4.72 -27.75
CA GLY A 118 13.90 -5.23 -26.76
C GLY A 118 14.22 -4.21 -25.67
N LYS A 119 15.46 -4.22 -25.17
CA LYS A 119 15.92 -3.24 -24.16
C LYS A 119 16.03 -1.86 -24.78
N GLN A 120 15.43 -0.86 -24.13
CA GLN A 120 15.33 0.49 -24.68
C GLN A 120 15.55 1.56 -23.62
N GLU A 121 15.83 2.80 -24.06
CA GLU A 121 16.00 3.94 -23.16
C GLU A 121 14.64 4.63 -22.89
N PHE A 122 14.11 4.45 -21.69
CA PHE A 122 12.89 5.13 -21.26
C PHE A 122 13.21 6.53 -20.75
N LYS A 123 12.85 7.55 -21.54
CA LYS A 123 12.93 8.99 -21.23
C LYS A 123 11.84 9.44 -20.25
N LEU A 124 11.67 8.70 -19.16
CA LEU A 124 10.73 8.98 -18.09
C LEU A 124 11.50 9.41 -16.83
N PRO A 125 11.05 10.44 -16.11
CA PRO A 125 11.68 10.84 -14.86
C PRO A 125 11.50 9.76 -13.79
N PHE A 126 12.48 9.66 -12.88
CA PHE A 126 12.33 8.86 -11.68
C PHE A 126 11.35 9.54 -10.71
N VAL A 127 10.38 8.78 -10.20
CA VAL A 127 9.41 9.24 -9.21
C VAL A 127 9.47 8.35 -7.97
N SER A 128 9.86 8.93 -6.84
CA SER A 128 9.94 8.20 -5.57
C SER A 128 8.56 7.90 -4.98
N ASN A 129 8.49 6.97 -4.03
CA ASN A 129 7.28 6.68 -3.26
C ASN A 129 6.91 7.80 -2.26
N ARG A 130 7.69 8.88 -2.20
CA ARG A 130 7.43 10.08 -1.39
C ARG A 130 6.97 11.29 -2.19
N SER A 131 6.74 11.11 -3.50
CA SER A 131 6.30 12.17 -4.39
C SER A 131 4.98 11.82 -5.06
N ARG A 132 4.02 12.75 -4.97
CA ARG A 132 2.80 12.73 -5.78
C ARG A 132 3.03 13.27 -7.21
N ASN A 133 3.98 14.18 -7.37
CA ASN A 133 4.28 14.80 -8.66
C ASN A 133 4.89 13.76 -9.60
N GLY A 134 4.42 13.75 -10.86
CA GLY A 134 4.82 12.77 -11.88
C GLY A 134 3.98 11.48 -11.90
N ARG A 135 3.00 11.34 -10.98
CA ARG A 135 2.07 10.19 -10.96
C ARG A 135 0.73 10.46 -11.59
N LEU A 136 0.27 11.71 -11.57
CA LEU A 136 -1.08 12.11 -11.96
C LEU A 136 -1.16 12.46 -13.45
N SER A 137 -2.37 12.45 -14.00
CA SER A 137 -2.67 12.91 -15.36
C SER A 137 -1.84 12.18 -16.42
N THR A 138 -1.63 10.88 -16.21
CA THR A 138 -0.85 10.04 -17.10
C THR A 138 -1.75 9.36 -18.13
N CYS A 139 -1.15 8.88 -19.23
CA CYS A 139 -1.85 8.17 -20.29
C CYS A 139 -1.13 6.85 -20.59
N THR A 140 -1.80 5.72 -20.33
CA THR A 140 -1.25 4.39 -20.60
C THR A 140 -1.14 4.14 -22.11
N ARG A 141 -2.09 4.61 -22.93
CA ARG A 141 -2.01 4.50 -24.41
C ARG A 141 -0.79 5.21 -25.00
N GLN A 142 -0.46 6.39 -24.48
CA GLN A 142 0.72 7.12 -24.91
C GLN A 142 2.01 6.35 -24.58
N LEU A 143 2.10 5.77 -23.37
CA LEU A 143 3.25 4.95 -22.97
C LEU A 143 3.43 3.75 -23.92
N ILE A 144 2.33 3.09 -24.28
CA ILE A 144 2.34 1.96 -25.21
C ILE A 144 2.86 2.37 -26.58
N SER A 145 2.34 3.49 -27.12
CA SER A 145 2.74 4.00 -28.42
C SER A 145 4.20 4.48 -28.47
N ASP A 146 4.67 5.17 -27.42
CA ASP A 146 6.01 5.77 -27.39
C ASP A 146 7.12 4.72 -27.32
N TYR A 147 6.82 3.54 -26.74
CA TYR A 147 7.81 2.51 -26.40
C TYR A 147 7.51 1.15 -27.03
N ASN A 148 6.63 1.11 -28.02
CA ASN A 148 6.25 -0.08 -28.80
C ASN A 148 5.98 -1.31 -27.91
N LEU A 149 5.03 -1.15 -26.99
CA LEU A 149 4.69 -2.14 -25.98
C LEU A 149 3.52 -3.02 -26.42
N MET A 150 3.61 -4.33 -26.18
CA MET A 150 2.51 -5.27 -26.41
C MET A 150 2.02 -5.81 -25.07
N LEU A 151 0.74 -5.63 -24.76
CA LEU A 151 0.17 -6.19 -23.54
C LEU A 151 0.13 -7.72 -23.65
N ILE A 152 0.62 -8.42 -22.63
CA ILE A 152 0.63 -9.89 -22.61
C ILE A 152 -0.13 -10.47 -21.42
N SER A 153 -0.24 -9.72 -20.32
CA SER A 153 -0.89 -10.20 -19.12
C SER A 153 -1.41 -9.04 -18.28
N SER A 154 -2.49 -9.28 -17.56
CA SER A 154 -3.03 -8.29 -16.63
C SER A 154 -3.64 -8.97 -15.40
N SER A 155 -3.77 -8.20 -14.34
CA SER A 155 -4.57 -8.54 -13.16
C SER A 155 -5.08 -7.25 -12.53
N PHE A 156 -6.09 -7.33 -11.68
CA PHE A 156 -6.63 -6.16 -11.01
C PHE A 156 -7.26 -6.54 -9.68
N TYR A 157 -7.38 -5.55 -8.82
CA TYR A 157 -8.26 -5.58 -7.66
C TYR A 157 -9.02 -4.26 -7.58
N ILE A 158 -10.01 -4.20 -6.70
CA ILE A 158 -10.70 -2.95 -6.37
C ILE A 158 -10.41 -2.59 -4.92
N ALA A 159 -10.30 -1.30 -4.62
CA ALA A 159 -10.14 -0.82 -3.25
C ALA A 159 -10.92 0.47 -3.02
N GLN A 160 -11.36 0.66 -1.78
CA GLN A 160 -11.98 1.89 -1.30
C GLN A 160 -11.22 2.40 -0.08
N TYR A 161 -11.58 3.60 0.37
CA TYR A 161 -10.91 4.27 1.48
C TYR A 161 -10.85 3.41 2.76
N ASP A 162 -9.70 3.42 3.43
CA ASP A 162 -9.52 2.97 4.80
C ASP A 162 -8.61 3.94 5.60
N ASP A 163 -8.32 3.60 6.85
CA ASP A 163 -7.53 4.44 7.75
C ASP A 163 -6.03 4.51 7.43
N TYR A 164 -5.51 3.71 6.48
CA TYR A 164 -4.13 3.81 5.99
C TYR A 164 -3.97 4.92 4.95
N VAL A 165 -5.03 5.25 4.19
CA VAL A 165 -4.95 6.27 3.11
C VAL A 165 -4.38 7.62 3.59
N PRO A 166 -4.77 8.17 4.76
CA PRO A 166 -4.17 9.41 5.25
C PRO A 166 -2.66 9.30 5.54
N VAL A 167 -2.18 8.13 5.99
CA VAL A 167 -0.75 7.86 6.21
C VAL A 167 -0.01 7.89 4.88
N LEU A 168 -0.59 7.24 3.87
CA LEU A 168 -0.02 7.22 2.52
C LEU A 168 0.01 8.62 1.88
N HIS A 169 -1.07 9.40 2.01
CA HIS A 169 -1.11 10.77 1.49
C HIS A 169 -0.02 11.64 2.15
N ALA A 170 0.18 11.51 3.45
CA ALA A 170 1.25 12.22 4.16
C ALA A 170 2.65 11.80 3.69
N GLN A 171 2.88 10.51 3.42
CA GLN A 171 4.14 10.03 2.84
C GLN A 171 4.48 10.73 1.52
N MET A 172 3.46 11.11 0.73
CA MET A 172 3.60 11.77 -0.56
C MET A 172 3.52 13.31 -0.51
N GLY A 173 3.65 13.92 0.68
CA GLY A 173 3.64 15.37 0.88
C GLY A 173 2.25 15.97 1.16
N GLY A 174 1.24 15.14 1.40
CA GLY A 174 -0.04 15.56 1.94
C GLY A 174 0.05 15.95 3.43
N PRO A 175 -1.04 16.50 4.00
CA PRO A 175 -1.08 16.79 5.43
C PRO A 175 -0.90 15.49 6.25
N PRO A 176 -0.27 15.55 7.43
CA PRO A 176 -0.13 14.38 8.29
C PRO A 176 -1.50 13.81 8.64
N PRO A 177 -1.61 12.47 8.78
CA PRO A 177 -2.87 11.83 9.14
C PRO A 177 -3.36 12.35 10.49
N THR A 178 -4.65 12.64 10.62
CA THR A 178 -5.33 12.89 11.91
C THR A 178 -5.57 11.58 12.68
N ILE A 179 -4.61 10.65 12.64
CA ILE A 179 -4.63 9.48 13.52
C ILE A 179 -4.19 9.96 14.89
N LYS A 180 -5.16 10.09 15.81
CA LYS A 180 -4.86 10.54 17.17
C LYS A 180 -3.87 9.60 17.86
N TRP A 181 -3.95 8.29 17.67
CA TRP A 181 -3.00 7.35 18.28
C TRP A 181 -2.60 6.24 17.32
N ALA A 182 -1.47 6.41 16.63
CA ALA A 182 -1.04 5.44 15.62
C ALA A 182 -0.52 4.15 16.27
N TYR A 183 -0.83 2.99 15.66
CA TYR A 183 -0.32 1.70 16.10
C TYR A 183 1.18 1.57 15.84
N ILE A 184 1.93 0.93 16.77
CA ILE A 184 3.39 0.78 16.68
C ILE A 184 3.89 -0.65 16.91
N GLY A 185 3.04 -1.67 16.85
CA GLY A 185 3.50 -3.05 17.05
C GLY A 185 4.01 -3.34 18.48
N SER A 186 4.75 -4.43 18.60
CA SER A 186 5.24 -4.97 19.88
C SER A 186 6.72 -4.66 20.07
N GLY A 187 7.06 -3.84 21.07
CA GLY A 187 8.44 -3.51 21.43
C GLY A 187 8.91 -4.20 22.70
N ALA A 188 8.81 -5.53 22.77
CA ALA A 188 9.22 -6.29 23.95
C ALA A 188 10.75 -6.16 24.16
N PRO A 189 11.23 -5.69 25.33
CA PRO A 189 12.67 -5.53 25.57
C PRO A 189 13.42 -6.86 25.50
N LYS A 190 14.69 -6.79 25.10
CA LYS A 190 15.56 -7.96 25.04
C LYS A 190 15.68 -8.62 26.41
N ASP A 191 15.73 -9.95 26.44
CA ASP A 191 15.97 -10.75 27.64
C ASP A 191 14.92 -10.61 28.76
N THR A 192 13.71 -10.10 28.43
CA THR A 192 12.59 -9.96 29.39
C THR A 192 11.48 -11.00 29.20
N GLY A 193 11.64 -11.93 28.26
CA GLY A 193 10.68 -13.01 27.99
C GLY A 193 9.44 -12.54 27.24
N LEU A 194 8.32 -13.24 27.45
CA LEU A 194 7.03 -12.97 26.80
C LEU A 194 6.30 -11.81 27.47
N HIS A 195 5.92 -10.81 26.68
CA HIS A 195 5.08 -9.69 27.06
C HIS A 195 3.67 -9.88 26.53
N ARG A 196 2.68 -9.43 27.31
CA ARG A 196 1.27 -9.48 26.93
C ARG A 196 0.84 -8.17 26.30
N TYR A 197 0.30 -8.26 25.09
CA TYR A 197 -0.30 -7.14 24.37
C TYR A 197 -1.79 -7.37 24.23
N THR A 198 -2.59 -6.45 24.76
CA THR A 198 -4.05 -6.56 24.82
C THR A 198 -4.73 -5.68 23.79
N PHE A 199 -5.66 -6.26 23.04
CA PHE A 199 -6.67 -5.53 22.28
C PHE A 199 -7.95 -5.49 23.08
N LEU A 200 -8.52 -4.30 23.25
CA LEU A 200 -9.76 -4.09 24.00
C LEU A 200 -10.76 -3.38 23.09
N VAL A 201 -11.99 -3.87 23.07
CA VAL A 201 -13.09 -3.28 22.30
C VAL A 201 -14.07 -2.68 23.29
N PHE A 202 -14.40 -1.41 23.06
CA PHE A 202 -15.31 -0.66 23.89
C PHE A 202 -16.56 -0.24 23.13
N LYS A 203 -17.74 -0.44 23.73
CA LYS A 203 -18.97 0.19 23.29
C LYS A 203 -18.99 1.64 23.76
N GLN A 204 -19.21 2.56 22.82
CA GLN A 204 -19.47 3.97 23.10
C GLN A 204 -20.95 4.09 23.51
N LYS A 205 -21.22 4.26 24.81
CA LYS A 205 -22.60 4.23 25.33
C LYS A 205 -23.47 5.38 24.80
N ASN A 206 -22.84 6.50 24.46
CA ASN A 206 -23.52 7.71 24.00
C ASN A 206 -23.63 7.78 22.46
N GLY A 207 -23.41 6.66 21.75
CA GLY A 207 -23.29 6.66 20.30
C GLY A 207 -21.92 7.14 19.85
N LYS A 208 -21.81 7.54 18.57
CA LYS A 208 -20.55 8.04 18.01
C LYS A 208 -20.10 9.30 18.76
N GLN A 209 -18.91 9.26 19.36
CA GLN A 209 -18.32 10.39 20.07
C GLN A 209 -16.96 10.78 19.50
N GLU A 210 -16.61 12.06 19.64
CA GLU A 210 -15.26 12.54 19.35
C GLU A 210 -14.36 12.33 20.57
N PHE A 211 -13.14 11.87 20.31
CA PHE A 211 -12.15 11.64 21.34
C PHE A 211 -11.13 12.77 21.31
N ASP A 212 -11.13 13.65 22.29
CA ASP A 212 -10.07 14.67 22.48
C ASP A 212 -8.77 14.06 23.03
N LEU A 213 -8.12 13.25 22.20
CA LEU A 213 -6.83 12.64 22.51
C LEU A 213 -5.71 13.38 21.77
N PRO A 214 -4.51 13.46 22.37
CA PRO A 214 -3.34 14.01 21.68
C PRO A 214 -3.02 13.17 20.45
N THR A 215 -2.48 13.80 19.41
CA THR A 215 -1.94 13.10 18.23
C THR A 215 -0.57 12.50 18.57
N VAL A 216 -0.48 11.17 18.57
CA VAL A 216 0.75 10.41 18.81
C VAL A 216 1.12 9.65 17.53
N PRO A 217 2.10 10.14 16.75
CA PRO A 217 2.51 9.50 15.50
C PRO A 217 3.21 8.17 15.77
N ASN A 218 3.27 7.29 14.77
CA ASN A 218 3.95 5.99 14.90
C ASN A 218 5.48 6.11 14.98
N THR A 219 6.03 7.34 14.92
CA THR A 219 7.46 7.66 15.03
C THR A 219 7.85 8.26 16.37
N SER A 220 6.91 8.40 17.33
CA SER A 220 7.20 8.97 18.65
C SER A 220 6.92 7.97 19.77
N ARG A 221 7.87 7.85 20.70
CA ARG A 221 7.70 7.14 21.98
C ARG A 221 6.96 7.97 23.02
N GLU A 222 6.94 9.30 22.86
CA GLU A 222 6.32 10.23 23.79
C GLU A 222 4.80 9.98 23.89
N GLY A 223 4.26 10.06 25.10
CA GLY A 223 2.85 9.79 25.38
C GLY A 223 2.48 8.30 25.46
N ARG A 224 3.29 7.35 24.94
CA ARG A 224 2.91 5.93 24.85
C ARG A 224 3.12 5.11 26.13
N LEU A 225 4.14 5.45 26.93
CA LEU A 225 4.56 4.63 28.09
C LEU A 225 3.69 4.80 29.35
N SER A 226 2.78 5.77 29.36
CA SER A 226 1.98 6.14 30.53
C SER A 226 0.47 6.16 30.27
N SER A 227 0.01 5.53 29.18
CA SER A 227 -1.41 5.48 28.85
C SER A 227 -2.21 4.73 29.92
N ASN A 228 -3.34 5.29 30.34
CA ASN A 228 -4.21 4.70 31.36
C ASN A 228 -5.58 4.38 30.78
N THR A 229 -5.79 3.11 30.45
CA THR A 229 -7.05 2.62 29.86
C THR A 229 -8.26 2.86 30.78
N ARG A 230 -8.11 2.77 32.11
CA ARG A 230 -9.21 3.03 33.04
C ARG A 230 -9.65 4.50 33.00
N LYS A 231 -8.68 5.41 32.89
CA LYS A 231 -8.96 6.84 32.71
C LYS A 231 -9.69 7.09 31.39
N LEU A 232 -9.23 6.50 30.29
CA LEU A 232 -9.93 6.59 28.99
C LEU A 232 -11.38 6.09 29.07
N ILE A 233 -11.60 4.98 29.78
CA ILE A 233 -12.94 4.41 29.97
C ILE A 233 -13.84 5.40 30.72
N ALA A 234 -13.33 6.01 31.79
CA ALA A 234 -14.07 6.96 32.60
C ALA A 234 -14.35 8.27 31.85
N ASP A 235 -13.33 8.87 31.23
CA ASP A 235 -13.42 10.16 30.52
C ASP A 235 -14.43 10.11 29.36
N TYR A 236 -14.57 8.96 28.68
CA TYR A 236 -15.41 8.79 27.50
C TYR A 236 -16.60 7.83 27.70
N ASN A 237 -16.97 7.53 28.95
CA ASN A 237 -18.09 6.65 29.31
C ASN A 237 -18.17 5.36 28.48
N LEU A 238 -17.02 4.68 28.37
CA LEU A 238 -16.88 3.48 27.57
C LEU A 238 -17.33 2.24 28.35
N GLN A 239 -17.87 1.25 27.65
CA GLN A 239 -18.13 -0.07 28.21
C GLN A 239 -17.22 -1.09 27.54
N LEU A 240 -16.39 -1.80 28.31
CA LEU A 240 -15.65 -2.93 27.77
C LEU A 240 -16.65 -4.00 27.29
N ILE A 241 -16.57 -4.39 26.03
CA ILE A 241 -17.44 -5.42 25.43
C ILE A 241 -16.68 -6.63 24.91
N GLY A 242 -15.36 -6.53 24.80
CA GLY A 242 -14.53 -7.64 24.38
C GLY A 242 -13.06 -7.32 24.52
N GLY A 243 -12.24 -8.36 24.54
CA GLY A 243 -10.81 -8.21 24.52
C GLY A 243 -10.13 -9.51 24.15
N THR A 244 -8.94 -9.39 23.59
CA THR A 244 -8.04 -10.51 23.33
C THR A 244 -6.62 -10.06 23.66
N PHE A 245 -5.70 -11.01 23.70
CA PHE A 245 -4.29 -10.72 23.83
C PHE A 245 -3.46 -11.64 22.96
N TYR A 246 -2.26 -11.20 22.64
CA TYR A 246 -1.20 -12.05 22.14
C TYR A 246 0.05 -11.87 23.01
N LEU A 247 0.92 -12.87 22.93
CA LEU A 247 2.22 -12.83 23.58
C LEU A 247 3.28 -12.54 22.53
N ALA A 248 4.18 -11.61 22.81
CA ALA A 248 5.33 -11.31 21.99
C ALA A 248 6.57 -11.19 22.87
N GLN A 249 7.69 -11.69 22.38
CA GLN A 249 9.01 -11.52 22.98
C GLN A 249 9.91 -10.78 21.99
N PHE A 250 11.11 -10.42 22.43
CA PHE A 250 12.10 -9.80 21.56
C PHE A 250 12.38 -10.65 20.30
N ASP A 251 12.36 -10.00 19.14
CA ASP A 251 12.71 -10.56 17.83
C ASP A 251 13.43 -9.50 16.97
N ASP A 252 13.72 -9.84 15.72
CA ASP A 252 14.43 -8.95 14.79
C ASP A 252 13.63 -7.70 14.38
N TYR A 253 12.32 -7.66 14.65
CA TYR A 253 11.49 -6.48 14.41
C TYR A 253 11.66 -5.40 15.49
N VAL A 254 11.93 -5.79 16.75
CA VAL A 254 12.04 -4.84 17.87
C VAL A 254 13.08 -3.74 17.62
N PRO A 255 14.30 -4.01 17.13
CA PRO A 255 15.26 -2.94 16.80
C PRO A 255 14.76 -1.95 15.73
N ILE A 256 14.03 -2.44 14.73
CA ILE A 256 13.43 -1.61 13.66
C ILE A 256 12.41 -0.65 14.26
N LEU A 257 11.56 -1.17 15.15
CA LEU A 257 10.56 -0.38 15.85
C LEU A 257 11.21 0.69 16.74
N HIS A 258 12.26 0.36 17.49
CA HIS A 258 12.95 1.35 18.33
C HIS A 258 13.55 2.49 17.50
N ALA A 259 14.18 2.15 16.37
CA ALA A 259 14.71 3.14 15.43
C ALA A 259 13.61 4.03 14.85
N GLN A 260 12.45 3.44 14.50
CA GLN A 260 11.28 4.19 14.03
C GLN A 260 10.79 5.20 15.08
N LEU A 261 10.87 4.88 16.37
CA LEU A 261 10.41 5.72 17.48
C LEU A 261 11.43 6.77 17.95
N GLY A 262 12.55 6.93 17.24
CA GLY A 262 13.60 7.90 17.56
C GLY A 262 14.49 7.53 18.75
N GLY A 263 14.48 6.26 19.18
CA GLY A 263 15.29 5.77 20.30
C GLY A 263 16.31 4.72 19.86
N ALA A 264 17.48 4.70 20.53
CA ALA A 264 18.30 3.49 20.51
C ALA A 264 17.52 2.33 21.18
N PRO A 265 17.71 1.07 20.74
CA PRO A 265 17.21 -0.07 21.51
C PRO A 265 17.73 0.05 22.96
N PRO A 266 16.91 -0.26 23.98
CA PRO A 266 17.36 -0.19 25.36
C PRO A 266 18.62 -1.04 25.51
N LYS A 267 19.71 -0.41 25.98
CA LYS A 267 20.87 -1.13 26.48
C LYS A 267 20.46 -1.69 27.84
N ASN A 268 20.38 -3.01 27.91
CA ASN A 268 20.24 -3.89 29.08
C ASN A 268 19.74 -3.24 30.37
#